data_AF-A0A0D2NU77-F1
#
_entry.id   AF-A0A0D2NU77-F1
#
_cell.length_a   1.000
_cell.length_b   1.000
_cell.length_c   1.000
_cell.angle_alpha   90.00
_cell.angle_beta   90.00
_cell.angle_gamma   90.00
#
_symmetry.space_group_name_H-M   'P 1'
#
loop_
_entity.id
_entity.type
_entity.pdbx_description
1 polymer ?
#
loop_
_entity_poly.entity_id
_entity_poly.type
_entity_poly.pdbx_seq_one_letter_code
_entity_poly.pdbx_strand_id
1 'polypeptide(L)'
;MVKSCWNPSAEGDSGGRVDGLLWCKDLGQHMYGEFSMAVIQANSMLEDQSQIESGPLSSTTSGPYGTFFVVLGRSGRGTKQAKAMQLSVEHNASIDTVREELRSLHPNDPHIVVKKHRVWRVKGLIQISRSIGDAYLKKAEFNKEPLLPKFRLPEPFQKPILSAEPSVLVHKLHPDDQFLIFASDGLWEHISNQEAVKIVQTSPRNGIARRLIKAALKEAAKKREMRYSDLRKIDRGVRRHFHDDITVVVVFIDPNLINGGSSSYFPLSIKGGRFAAGAGVP
;
A
#
# COMPACT_ATOMS: atom_id res chain seq x y z
N MET A 1 -13.10 20.87 6.95
CA MET A 1 -11.67 20.58 7.20
C MET A 1 -11.61 19.65 8.41
N VAL A 2 -11.45 18.34 8.20
CA VAL A 2 -11.41 17.36 9.30
C VAL A 2 -10.07 17.56 10.02
N LYS A 3 -10.09 18.14 11.22
CA LYS A 3 -8.90 18.23 12.07
C LYS A 3 -8.48 16.82 12.49
N SER A 4 -7.18 16.54 12.46
CA SER A 4 -6.61 15.32 13.03
C SER A 4 -6.97 15.25 14.51
N CYS A 5 -7.71 14.22 14.92
CA CYS A 5 -8.17 14.03 16.29
C CYS A 5 -7.05 13.60 17.27
N TRP A 6 -5.80 13.55 16.81
CA TRP A 6 -4.66 13.06 17.58
C TRP A 6 -3.43 13.93 17.29
N ASN A 7 -2.96 14.66 18.30
CA ASN A 7 -1.67 15.34 18.30
C ASN A 7 -0.67 14.43 19.04
N PRO A 8 0.34 13.85 18.38
CA PRO A 8 1.45 13.24 19.09
C PRO A 8 2.35 14.36 19.63
N SER A 9 2.32 14.52 20.95
CA SER A 9 3.24 15.38 21.69
C SER A 9 4.60 14.67 21.81
N ALA A 10 5.47 14.82 20.82
CA ALA A 10 6.93 14.72 20.95
C ALA A 10 7.59 14.88 19.57
N GLU A 11 8.54 15.81 19.46
CA GLU A 11 9.46 15.93 18.33
C GLU A 11 10.42 14.72 18.29
N GLY A 12 9.97 13.59 17.72
CA GLY A 12 10.80 12.45 17.38
C GLY A 12 11.35 12.56 15.95
N ASP A 13 12.66 12.33 15.78
CA ASP A 13 13.47 12.35 14.54
C ASP A 13 12.69 12.40 13.20
N SER A 14 12.31 13.62 12.83
CA SER A 14 11.28 13.97 11.85
C SER A 14 11.78 14.10 10.40
N GLY A 15 13.01 13.70 10.10
CA GLY A 15 13.60 13.90 8.78
C GLY A 15 13.59 12.64 7.89
N GLY A 16 12.52 12.39 7.14
CA GLY A 16 12.65 11.60 5.92
C GLY A 16 13.48 12.38 4.88
N ARG A 17 14.27 11.67 4.06
CA ARG A 17 15.07 12.27 2.98
C ARG A 17 14.25 12.37 1.71
N VAL A 18 14.40 13.47 0.98
CA VAL A 18 13.75 13.69 -0.32
C VAL A 18 14.82 13.74 -1.41
N ASP A 19 14.61 12.99 -2.50
CA ASP A 19 15.40 13.02 -3.75
C ASP A 19 14.41 13.08 -4.93
N GLY A 20 14.13 14.30 -5.39
CA GLY A 20 13.11 14.55 -6.42
C GLY A 20 11.72 14.09 -5.98
N LEU A 21 11.16 13.11 -6.71
CA LEU A 21 9.84 12.52 -6.43
C LEU A 21 9.88 11.37 -5.42
N LEU A 22 11.05 11.04 -4.87
CA LEU A 22 11.24 9.97 -3.89
C LEU A 22 11.41 10.57 -2.49
N TRP A 23 10.64 10.08 -1.53
CA TRP A 23 10.82 10.30 -0.09
C TRP A 23 11.21 8.98 0.58
N CYS A 24 12.14 8.98 1.53
CA CYS A 24 12.46 7.78 2.31
C CYS A 24 12.95 8.05 3.73
N LYS A 25 12.58 7.18 4.67
CA LYS A 25 13.22 6.98 5.98
C LYS A 25 14.02 5.68 5.91
N ASP A 26 15.34 5.79 5.83
CA ASP A 26 16.22 4.64 5.60
C ASP A 26 16.10 3.59 6.74
N LEU A 27 16.09 4.03 8.00
CA LEU A 27 15.78 3.23 9.20
C LEU A 27 15.08 4.08 10.27
N GLY A 28 14.14 3.48 11.00
CA GLY A 28 13.54 3.99 12.23
C GLY A 28 13.28 2.84 13.21
N GLN A 29 13.08 3.16 14.49
CA GLN A 29 12.82 2.17 15.53
C GLN A 29 11.33 2.09 15.86
N HIS A 30 10.82 0.89 16.13
CA HIS A 30 9.49 0.64 16.70
C HIS A 30 9.63 -0.31 17.89
N MET A 31 8.52 -0.62 18.58
CA MET A 31 8.54 -1.37 19.84
C MET A 31 9.26 -2.74 19.77
N TYR A 32 9.20 -3.42 18.62
CA TYR A 32 9.70 -4.79 18.46
C TYR A 32 10.81 -4.90 17.41
N GLY A 33 11.48 -3.79 17.09
CA GLY A 33 12.60 -3.78 16.16
C GLY A 33 12.73 -2.50 15.35
N GLU A 34 13.05 -2.65 14.07
CA GLU A 34 13.33 -1.56 13.16
C GLU A 34 12.36 -1.58 11.98
N PHE A 35 12.21 -0.45 11.30
CA PHE A 35 11.51 -0.37 10.03
C PHE A 35 12.22 0.54 9.04
N SER A 36 11.90 0.38 7.77
CA SER A 36 12.34 1.26 6.67
C SER A 36 11.12 1.63 5.84
N MET A 37 11.03 2.88 5.39
CA MET A 37 9.89 3.37 4.63
C MET A 37 10.34 4.20 3.44
N ALA A 38 9.69 4.03 2.28
CA ALA A 38 9.91 4.86 1.12
C ALA A 38 8.62 5.05 0.33
N VAL A 39 8.49 6.21 -0.32
CA VAL A 39 7.36 6.59 -1.16
C VAL A 39 7.91 7.27 -2.41
N ILE A 40 7.48 6.84 -3.60
CA ILE A 40 7.76 7.58 -4.84
C ILE A 40 6.47 7.97 -5.54
N GLN A 41 6.39 9.24 -5.93
CA GLN A 41 5.25 9.79 -6.65
C GLN A 41 5.41 9.60 -8.16
N ALA A 42 4.38 9.04 -8.79
CA ALA A 42 4.17 9.01 -10.24
C ALA A 42 2.99 9.88 -10.66
N ASN A 43 1.96 9.94 -9.83
CA ASN A 43 0.71 10.63 -10.11
C ASN A 43 0.81 12.14 -9.91
N SER A 44 -0.03 12.91 -10.60
CA SER A 44 -0.12 14.36 -10.36
C SER A 44 -0.43 14.68 -8.89
N MET A 45 -1.26 13.85 -8.27
CA MET A 45 -1.58 13.86 -6.84
C MET A 45 -1.12 12.55 -6.21
N LEU A 46 -0.40 12.61 -5.09
CA LEU A 46 0.02 11.40 -4.37
C LEU A 46 -1.16 10.84 -3.58
N GLU A 47 -1.70 9.73 -4.06
CA GLU A 47 -2.86 9.04 -3.46
C GLU A 47 -2.41 8.09 -2.33
N ASP A 48 -1.23 7.47 -2.46
CA ASP A 48 -0.70 6.44 -1.55
C ASP A 48 0.06 7.00 -0.32
N GLN A 49 -0.36 8.15 0.20
CA GLN A 49 0.22 8.69 1.43
C GLN A 49 0.01 7.70 2.58
N SER A 50 1.09 7.39 3.29
CA SER A 50 1.07 6.41 4.36
C SER A 50 1.64 6.99 5.65
N GLN A 51 1.13 6.50 6.77
CA GLN A 51 1.57 6.87 8.11
C GLN A 51 1.84 5.60 8.91
N ILE A 52 2.99 5.54 9.57
CA ILE A 52 3.35 4.48 10.50
C ILE A 52 3.18 5.02 11.90
N GLU A 53 2.42 4.31 12.71
CA GLU A 53 2.27 4.61 14.13
C GLU A 53 2.68 3.39 14.95
N SER A 54 3.49 3.61 16.00
CA SER A 54 3.87 2.59 16.98
C SER A 54 3.44 3.08 18.35
N GLY A 55 2.54 2.35 19.01
CA GLY A 55 2.02 2.69 20.33
C GLY A 55 0.85 1.77 20.72
N PRO A 56 0.32 1.88 21.95
CA PRO A 56 -0.89 1.17 22.34
C PRO A 56 -2.04 1.58 21.41
N LEU A 57 -2.57 0.63 20.64
CA LEU A 57 -3.86 0.80 19.99
C LEU A 57 -4.90 0.95 21.12
N SER A 58 -5.51 2.13 21.27
CA SER A 58 -6.46 2.37 22.37
C SER A 58 -7.63 1.37 22.37
N SER A 59 -8.31 1.25 23.51
CA SER A 59 -9.35 0.29 23.92
C SER A 59 -10.64 0.18 23.08
N THR A 60 -10.71 0.81 21.91
CA THR A 60 -11.84 0.69 20.97
C THR A 60 -11.37 -0.02 19.70
N THR A 61 -11.98 -1.16 19.42
CA THR A 61 -11.63 -2.21 18.44
C THR A 61 -11.56 -1.80 16.96
N SER A 62 -11.67 -0.51 16.62
CA SER A 62 -11.60 -0.03 15.23
C SER A 62 -10.41 0.91 15.04
N GLY A 63 -9.24 0.33 14.85
CA GLY A 63 -8.10 1.04 14.27
C GLY A 63 -8.38 1.42 12.80
N PRO A 64 -7.61 2.34 12.20
CA PRO A 64 -7.76 2.68 10.79
C PRO A 64 -7.47 1.45 9.92
N TYR A 65 -8.47 1.02 9.14
CA TYR A 65 -8.31 -0.06 8.18
C TYR A 65 -7.69 0.48 6.88
N GLY A 66 -6.82 -0.30 6.25
CA GLY A 66 -6.22 0.02 4.96
C GLY A 66 -6.05 -1.26 4.15
N THR A 67 -6.22 -1.16 2.84
CA THR A 67 -6.04 -2.29 1.91
C THR A 67 -4.59 -2.37 1.46
N PHE A 68 -3.69 -2.76 2.37
CA PHE A 68 -2.30 -3.02 2.01
C PHE A 68 -2.07 -4.49 1.70
N PHE A 69 -1.26 -4.73 0.68
CA PHE A 69 -0.74 -6.06 0.40
C PHE A 69 0.48 -6.32 1.29
N VAL A 70 0.49 -7.46 1.98
CA VAL A 70 1.51 -7.79 2.99
C VAL A 70 2.16 -9.11 2.68
N VAL A 71 3.49 -9.11 2.62
CA VAL A 71 4.32 -10.30 2.44
C VAL A 71 5.24 -10.48 3.64
N LEU A 72 5.18 -11.65 4.26
CA LEU A 72 6.07 -12.10 5.31
C LEU A 72 7.29 -12.81 4.71
N GLY A 73 8.48 -12.37 5.12
CA GLY A 73 9.73 -13.06 4.87
C GLY A 73 10.03 -14.02 6.01
N ARG A 74 10.01 -15.32 5.73
CA ARG A 74 10.27 -16.37 6.71
C ARG A 74 11.53 -17.16 6.35
N SER A 75 12.46 -17.31 7.28
CA SER A 75 13.65 -18.13 7.09
C SER A 75 13.27 -19.60 6.83
N GLY A 76 13.86 -20.22 5.81
CA GLY A 76 13.70 -21.65 5.58
C GLY A 76 14.39 -22.46 6.69
N ARG A 77 13.74 -23.55 7.13
CA ARG A 77 14.39 -24.50 8.05
C ARG A 77 15.52 -25.22 7.31
N GLY A 78 16.75 -24.98 7.73
CA GLY A 78 17.96 -25.58 7.14
C GLY A 78 18.44 -24.95 5.83
N THR A 79 17.76 -23.93 5.30
CA THR A 79 18.23 -23.18 4.13
C THR A 79 18.49 -21.73 4.49
N LYS A 80 19.56 -21.13 3.93
CA LYS A 80 19.85 -19.70 4.12
C LYS A 80 18.87 -18.78 3.39
N GLN A 81 17.85 -19.31 2.72
CA GLN A 81 16.95 -18.52 1.86
C GLN A 81 15.58 -18.34 2.53
N ALA A 82 15.11 -17.11 2.58
CA ALA A 82 13.79 -16.77 3.10
C ALA A 82 12.73 -17.04 2.03
N LYS A 83 11.61 -17.65 2.47
CA LYS A 83 10.42 -17.89 1.65
C LYS A 83 9.42 -16.75 1.86
N ALA A 84 8.83 -16.29 0.76
CA ALA A 84 7.73 -15.34 0.81
C ALA A 84 6.41 -16.04 1.18
N MET A 85 5.72 -15.47 2.17
CA MET A 85 4.37 -15.86 2.58
C MET A 85 3.45 -14.64 2.46
N GLN A 86 2.50 -14.70 1.53
CA GLN A 86 1.49 -13.65 1.37
C GLN A 86 0.47 -13.75 2.51
N LEU A 87 0.23 -12.64 3.20
CA LEU A 87 -0.67 -12.57 4.36
C LEU A 87 -2.01 -11.88 4.05
N SER A 88 -2.14 -11.19 2.92
CA SER A 88 -3.41 -10.59 2.51
C SER A 88 -3.82 -11.01 1.10
N VAL A 89 -5.13 -11.03 0.86
CA VAL A 89 -5.72 -11.34 -0.44
C VAL A 89 -5.99 -10.03 -1.16
N GLU A 90 -5.65 -9.97 -2.44
CA GLU A 90 -5.99 -8.83 -3.28
C GLU A 90 -7.49 -8.81 -3.61
N HIS A 91 -8.09 -7.62 -3.52
CA HIS A 91 -9.50 -7.41 -3.82
C HIS A 91 -9.66 -6.71 -5.18
N ASN A 92 -9.09 -7.30 -6.23
CA ASN A 92 -9.06 -6.75 -7.58
C ASN A 92 -9.85 -7.64 -8.57
N ALA A 93 -10.64 -7.02 -9.44
CA ALA A 93 -11.44 -7.68 -10.47
C ALA A 93 -10.59 -8.38 -11.55
N SER A 94 -9.28 -8.13 -11.61
CA SER A 94 -8.36 -8.95 -12.41
C SER A 94 -8.32 -10.41 -11.94
N ILE A 95 -8.64 -10.67 -10.67
CA ILE A 95 -8.59 -11.99 -10.03
C ILE A 95 -9.94 -12.71 -10.20
N ASP A 96 -9.88 -13.94 -10.70
CA ASP A 96 -11.05 -14.75 -11.06
C ASP A 96 -11.99 -14.98 -9.89
N THR A 97 -11.48 -15.34 -8.71
CA THR A 97 -12.27 -15.56 -7.50
C THR A 97 -13.00 -14.31 -7.02
N VAL A 98 -12.39 -13.13 -7.15
CA VAL A 98 -13.04 -11.84 -6.83
C VAL A 98 -14.17 -11.56 -7.82
N ARG A 99 -14.00 -11.91 -9.11
CA ARG A 99 -15.09 -11.78 -10.09
C ARG A 99 -16.25 -12.71 -9.79
N GLU A 100 -15.97 -13.94 -9.38
CA GLU A 100 -16.98 -14.92 -8.97
C GLU A 100 -17.75 -14.44 -7.72
N GLU A 101 -17.05 -13.94 -6.71
CA GLU A 101 -17.66 -13.33 -5.51
C GLU A 101 -18.60 -12.18 -5.89
N LEU A 102 -18.15 -11.25 -6.74
CA LEU A 102 -18.96 -10.11 -7.19
C LEU A 102 -20.23 -10.54 -7.94
N ARG A 103 -20.12 -11.55 -8.81
CA ARG A 103 -21.27 -12.12 -9.54
C ARG A 103 -22.24 -12.84 -8.61
N SER A 104 -21.73 -13.58 -7.64
CA SER A 104 -22.55 -14.29 -6.64
C SER A 104 -23.35 -13.32 -5.77
N LEU A 105 -22.75 -12.19 -5.37
CA LEU A 105 -23.42 -11.15 -4.58
C LEU A 105 -24.47 -10.37 -5.40
N HIS A 106 -24.27 -10.27 -6.72
CA HIS A 106 -25.11 -9.51 -7.65
C HIS A 106 -25.64 -10.39 -8.81
N PRO A 107 -26.45 -11.42 -8.52
CA PRO A 107 -26.86 -12.41 -9.53
C PRO A 107 -27.75 -11.80 -10.65
N ASN A 108 -28.38 -10.66 -10.37
CA ASN A 108 -29.28 -9.96 -11.30
C ASN A 108 -28.59 -8.80 -12.03
N ASP A 109 -27.30 -8.55 -11.80
CA ASP A 109 -26.55 -7.48 -12.46
C ASP A 109 -25.49 -8.10 -13.39
N PRO A 110 -25.81 -8.37 -14.67
CA PRO A 110 -24.86 -8.95 -15.61
C PRO A 110 -23.66 -8.02 -15.90
N HIS A 111 -23.77 -6.74 -15.54
CA HIS A 111 -22.74 -5.72 -15.74
C HIS A 111 -21.95 -5.42 -14.46
N ILE A 112 -22.10 -6.22 -13.40
CA ILE A 112 -21.36 -6.03 -12.13
C ILE A 112 -19.85 -6.00 -12.37
N VAL A 113 -19.35 -6.85 -13.26
CA VAL A 113 -17.95 -6.93 -13.66
C VAL A 113 -17.85 -7.02 -15.18
N VAL A 114 -17.17 -6.04 -15.79
CA VAL A 114 -17.03 -5.93 -17.24
C VAL A 114 -15.57 -5.73 -17.63
N LYS A 115 -15.18 -6.24 -18.80
CA LYS A 115 -13.84 -6.04 -19.35
C LYS A 115 -13.84 -4.78 -20.23
N LYS A 116 -13.12 -3.73 -19.81
CA LYS A 116 -13.01 -2.46 -20.53
C LYS A 116 -11.53 -2.15 -20.81
N HIS A 117 -11.20 -1.85 -22.07
CA HIS A 117 -9.80 -1.65 -22.51
C HIS A 117 -8.84 -2.76 -22.03
N ARG A 118 -9.27 -4.02 -22.21
CA ARG A 118 -8.54 -5.25 -21.78
C ARG A 118 -8.40 -5.47 -20.27
N VAL A 119 -8.91 -4.56 -19.44
CA VAL A 119 -8.83 -4.64 -17.97
C VAL A 119 -10.22 -4.91 -17.39
N TRP A 120 -10.32 -5.80 -16.40
CA TRP A 120 -11.57 -6.07 -15.69
C TRP A 120 -11.88 -4.94 -14.71
N ARG A 121 -13.13 -4.45 -14.73
CA ARG A 121 -13.60 -3.36 -13.87
C ARG A 121 -14.98 -3.66 -13.29
N VAL A 122 -15.16 -3.30 -12.02
CA VAL A 122 -16.45 -3.28 -11.34
C VAL A 122 -17.29 -2.13 -11.90
N LYS A 123 -18.48 -2.46 -12.43
CA LYS A 123 -19.39 -1.57 -13.16
C LYS A 123 -18.72 -0.72 -14.26
N GLY A 124 -17.58 -1.18 -14.78
CA GLY A 124 -16.81 -0.46 -15.80
C GLY A 124 -16.03 0.77 -15.30
N LEU A 125 -16.03 1.02 -13.98
CA LEU A 125 -15.44 2.22 -13.38
C LEU A 125 -14.09 1.93 -12.71
N ILE A 126 -14.04 0.99 -11.76
CA ILE A 126 -12.88 0.78 -10.88
C ILE A 126 -12.46 -0.69 -10.88
N GLN A 127 -11.19 -0.98 -10.56
CA GLN A 127 -10.67 -2.36 -10.54
C GLN A 127 -10.86 -3.06 -9.19
N ILE A 128 -10.96 -2.32 -8.09
CA ILE A 128 -11.08 -2.90 -6.75
C ILE A 128 -12.53 -3.25 -6.43
N SER A 129 -12.74 -4.32 -5.66
CA SER A 129 -14.06 -4.71 -5.12
C SER A 129 -14.31 -4.17 -3.70
N ARG A 130 -13.26 -3.67 -3.04
CA ARG A 130 -13.31 -3.13 -1.69
C ARG A 130 -12.52 -1.83 -1.59
N SER A 131 -13.05 -0.85 -0.89
CA SER A 131 -12.38 0.44 -0.66
C SER A 131 -12.92 1.13 0.58
N ILE A 132 -12.16 2.09 1.12
CA ILE A 132 -12.69 3.13 1.99
C ILE A 132 -12.97 4.35 1.12
N GLY A 133 -14.10 5.04 1.33
CA GLY A 133 -14.59 6.06 0.40
C GLY A 133 -15.55 5.49 -0.63
N ASP A 134 -15.48 5.95 -1.89
CA ASP A 134 -16.36 5.56 -3.02
C ASP A 134 -17.84 5.40 -2.65
N ALA A 135 -18.35 6.32 -1.82
CA ALA A 135 -19.69 6.20 -1.26
C ALA A 135 -20.78 6.09 -2.35
N TYR A 136 -20.52 6.68 -3.53
CA TYR A 136 -21.36 6.61 -4.72
C TYR A 136 -21.51 5.23 -5.35
N LEU A 137 -20.70 4.24 -4.94
CA LEU A 137 -20.83 2.82 -5.30
C LEU A 137 -21.34 1.97 -4.13
N LYS A 138 -21.59 2.57 -2.97
CA LYS A 138 -22.03 1.88 -1.75
C LYS A 138 -23.48 2.20 -1.43
N LYS A 139 -23.89 3.45 -1.65
CA LYS A 139 -25.27 3.89 -1.48
C LYS A 139 -25.70 4.72 -2.68
N ALA A 140 -26.86 4.39 -3.25
CA ALA A 140 -27.41 5.09 -4.40
C ALA A 140 -27.65 6.58 -4.13
N GLU A 141 -27.89 6.98 -2.88
CA GLU A 141 -28.08 8.38 -2.49
C GLU A 141 -26.88 9.28 -2.80
N PHE A 142 -25.68 8.71 -2.92
CA PHE A 142 -24.46 9.43 -3.29
C PHE A 142 -24.14 9.34 -4.79
N ASN A 143 -24.85 8.51 -5.55
CA ASN A 143 -24.71 8.40 -7.00
C ASN A 143 -25.53 9.49 -7.74
N LYS A 144 -25.32 10.75 -7.35
CA LYS A 144 -26.03 11.91 -7.90
C LYS A 144 -25.18 13.16 -7.79
N GLU A 145 -25.66 14.27 -8.32
CA GLU A 145 -24.96 15.56 -8.22
C GLU A 145 -24.68 15.92 -6.76
N PRO A 146 -23.50 16.48 -6.43
CA PRO A 146 -22.49 17.10 -7.32
C PRO A 146 -21.45 16.15 -7.93
N LEU A 147 -21.62 14.81 -7.83
CA LEU A 147 -20.68 13.86 -8.40
C LEU A 147 -20.56 14.02 -9.93
N LEU A 148 -19.33 14.09 -10.42
CA LEU A 148 -19.06 14.22 -11.85
C LEU A 148 -19.72 13.06 -12.63
N PRO A 149 -20.34 13.32 -13.80
CA PRO A 149 -21.03 12.30 -14.59
C PRO A 149 -20.19 11.04 -14.87
N LYS A 150 -18.87 11.18 -15.04
CA LYS A 150 -17.95 10.06 -15.28
C LYS A 150 -17.90 9.01 -14.16
N PHE A 151 -18.31 9.37 -12.94
CA PHE A 151 -18.37 8.46 -11.78
C PHE A 151 -19.80 8.00 -11.47
N ARG A 152 -20.81 8.60 -12.10
CA ARG A 152 -22.21 8.22 -11.88
C ARG A 152 -22.53 6.95 -12.66
N LEU A 153 -23.31 6.08 -12.03
CA LEU A 153 -23.91 4.92 -12.70
C LEU A 153 -25.24 5.38 -13.28
N PRO A 154 -25.55 5.01 -14.54
CA PRO A 154 -26.81 5.42 -15.15
C PRO A 154 -28.02 4.73 -14.50
N GLU A 155 -27.84 3.51 -14.01
CA GLU A 155 -28.89 2.71 -13.40
C GLU A 155 -28.81 2.77 -11.86
N PRO A 156 -29.95 2.91 -11.16
CA PRO A 156 -29.97 2.84 -9.72
C PRO A 156 -29.64 1.42 -9.24
N PHE A 157 -29.00 1.33 -8.08
CA PHE A 157 -28.66 0.07 -7.43
C PHE A 157 -29.14 0.06 -5.98
N GLN A 158 -29.63 -1.08 -5.51
CA GLN A 158 -30.12 -1.22 -4.13
C GLN A 158 -29.07 -1.85 -3.22
N LYS A 159 -28.26 -2.77 -3.75
CA LYS A 159 -27.17 -3.43 -3.03
C LYS A 159 -25.86 -2.66 -3.20
N PRO A 160 -25.04 -2.49 -2.16
CA PRO A 160 -23.72 -1.91 -2.28
C PRO A 160 -22.85 -2.69 -3.27
N ILE A 161 -22.28 -2.00 -4.25
CA ILE A 161 -21.42 -2.59 -5.29
C ILE A 161 -20.01 -2.86 -4.75
N LEU A 162 -19.50 -1.94 -3.92
CA LEU A 162 -18.22 -2.08 -3.22
C LEU A 162 -18.43 -2.32 -1.73
N SER A 163 -17.54 -3.08 -1.12
CA SER A 163 -17.49 -3.24 0.34
C SER A 163 -16.45 -2.32 0.99
N ALA A 164 -16.70 -1.88 2.21
CA ALA A 164 -15.68 -1.26 3.07
C ALA A 164 -15.09 -2.26 4.08
N GLU A 165 -15.62 -3.49 4.12
CA GLU A 165 -15.22 -4.51 5.08
C GLU A 165 -13.85 -5.10 4.73
N PRO A 166 -12.85 -4.99 5.62
CA PRO A 166 -11.53 -5.53 5.39
C PRO A 166 -11.54 -7.06 5.48
N SER A 167 -10.58 -7.72 4.84
CA SER A 167 -10.26 -9.11 5.14
C SER A 167 -9.24 -9.15 6.27
N VAL A 168 -9.55 -9.85 7.37
CA VAL A 168 -8.70 -9.92 8.56
C VAL A 168 -8.02 -11.28 8.64
N LEU A 169 -6.69 -11.28 8.74
CA LEU A 169 -5.88 -12.48 9.02
C LEU A 169 -5.14 -12.29 10.35
N VAL A 170 -5.24 -13.28 11.23
CA VAL A 170 -4.43 -13.35 12.46
C VAL A 170 -3.33 -14.38 12.25
N HIS A 171 -2.07 -13.93 12.28
CA HIS A 171 -0.89 -14.78 12.16
C HIS A 171 -0.09 -14.76 13.46
N LYS A 172 0.13 -15.93 14.07
CA LYS A 172 0.98 -16.07 15.25
C LYS A 172 2.44 -16.11 14.79
N LEU A 173 3.22 -15.13 15.24
CA LEU A 173 4.65 -15.04 14.91
C LEU A 173 5.41 -16.29 15.36
N HIS A 174 6.29 -16.76 14.49
CA HIS A 174 7.25 -17.83 14.75
C HIS A 174 8.68 -17.27 14.76
N PRO A 175 9.63 -17.87 15.51
CA PRO A 175 11.05 -17.48 15.46
C PRO A 175 11.71 -17.46 14.07
N ASP A 176 11.07 -18.06 13.06
CA ASP A 176 11.58 -18.08 11.68
C ASP A 176 11.12 -16.84 10.90
N ASP A 177 10.13 -16.10 11.40
CA ASP A 177 9.54 -14.94 10.77
C ASP A 177 10.47 -13.73 10.98
N GLN A 178 11.03 -13.17 9.91
CA GLN A 178 12.13 -12.20 9.99
C GLN A 178 11.69 -10.75 9.76
N PHE A 179 10.77 -10.54 8.82
CA PHE A 179 10.31 -9.22 8.44
C PHE A 179 8.98 -9.26 7.67
N LEU A 180 8.26 -8.15 7.68
CA LEU A 180 7.05 -7.91 6.90
C LEU A 180 7.33 -6.82 5.87
N ILE A 181 6.81 -7.00 4.65
CA ILE A 181 6.82 -6.00 3.58
C ILE A 181 5.37 -5.58 3.34
N PHE A 182 5.04 -4.35 3.67
CA PHE A 182 3.80 -3.69 3.28
C PHE A 182 4.10 -2.84 2.05
N ALA A 183 3.30 -2.96 1.00
CA ALA A 183 3.43 -2.05 -0.14
C ALA A 183 2.12 -1.88 -0.90
N SER A 184 1.99 -0.76 -1.61
CA SER A 184 0.93 -0.56 -2.61
C SER A 184 1.14 -1.45 -3.83
N ASP A 185 0.09 -1.61 -4.63
CA ASP A 185 0.10 -2.39 -5.87
C ASP A 185 1.19 -1.93 -6.85
N GLY A 186 1.51 -0.64 -6.86
CA GLY A 186 2.63 -0.08 -7.64
C GLY A 186 3.98 -0.79 -7.41
N LEU A 187 4.21 -1.45 -6.26
CA LEU A 187 5.38 -2.31 -6.08
C LEU A 187 5.18 -3.67 -6.79
N TRP A 188 4.06 -4.33 -6.47
CA TRP A 188 3.76 -5.71 -6.82
C TRP A 188 3.46 -5.92 -8.32
N GLU A 189 3.10 -4.85 -9.05
CA GLU A 189 3.00 -4.86 -10.51
C GLU A 189 4.36 -5.07 -11.22
N HIS A 190 5.46 -4.80 -10.51
CA HIS A 190 6.80 -4.83 -11.09
C HIS A 190 7.73 -5.88 -10.50
N ILE A 191 7.51 -6.33 -9.26
CA ILE A 191 8.35 -7.36 -8.64
C ILE A 191 7.50 -8.43 -7.98
N SER A 192 7.96 -9.69 -8.03
CA SER A 192 7.29 -10.80 -7.36
C SER A 192 7.56 -10.80 -5.84
N ASN A 193 6.66 -11.44 -5.09
CA ASN A 193 6.79 -11.62 -3.63
C ASN A 193 8.16 -12.20 -3.24
N GLN A 194 8.63 -13.21 -3.98
CA GLN A 194 9.88 -13.89 -3.69
C GLN A 194 11.12 -13.05 -4.05
N GLU A 195 11.05 -12.23 -5.12
CA GLU A 195 12.10 -11.26 -5.43
C GLU A 195 12.20 -10.18 -4.36
N ALA A 196 11.06 -9.65 -3.89
CA ALA A 196 11.04 -8.66 -2.81
C ALA A 196 11.68 -9.22 -1.52
N VAL A 197 11.29 -10.42 -1.11
CA VAL A 197 11.89 -11.12 0.05
C VAL A 197 13.38 -11.36 -0.14
N LYS A 198 13.81 -11.77 -1.34
CA LYS A 198 15.24 -11.94 -1.66
C LYS A 198 16.02 -10.63 -1.54
N ILE A 199 15.47 -9.52 -2.02
CA ILE A 199 16.08 -8.19 -1.91
C ILE A 199 16.26 -7.81 -0.43
N VAL A 200 15.21 -7.96 0.38
CA VAL A 200 15.27 -7.66 1.82
C VAL A 200 16.29 -8.53 2.54
N GLN A 201 16.33 -9.82 2.22
CA GLN A 201 17.22 -10.76 2.88
C GLN A 201 18.70 -10.53 2.55
N THR A 202 19.02 -10.14 1.31
CA THR A 202 20.41 -10.07 0.80
C THR A 202 21.01 -8.67 0.84
N SER A 203 20.24 -7.66 1.24
CA SER A 203 20.68 -6.27 1.27
C SER A 203 20.83 -5.76 2.71
N PRO A 204 21.65 -4.72 2.94
CA PRO A 204 21.65 -4.01 4.21
C PRO A 204 20.25 -3.44 4.52
N ARG A 205 19.85 -3.49 5.80
CA ARG A 205 18.57 -2.92 6.25
C ARG A 205 18.47 -1.41 5.95
N ASN A 206 19.58 -0.70 6.04
CA ASN A 206 19.65 0.73 5.73
C ASN A 206 19.29 1.00 4.26
N GLY A 207 18.16 1.70 4.07
CA GLY A 207 17.62 2.09 2.78
C GLY A 207 16.92 0.95 2.03
N ILE A 208 16.46 -0.08 2.73
CA ILE A 208 15.87 -1.25 2.07
C ILE A 208 14.56 -0.95 1.34
N ALA A 209 13.68 -0.11 1.90
CA ALA A 209 12.44 0.27 1.23
C ALA A 209 12.72 1.03 -0.08
N ARG A 210 13.72 1.92 -0.08
CA ARG A 210 14.20 2.61 -1.28
C ARG A 210 14.81 1.65 -2.32
N ARG A 211 15.49 0.58 -1.89
CA ARG A 211 16.01 -0.45 -2.81
C ARG A 211 14.88 -1.23 -3.47
N LEU A 212 13.81 -1.56 -2.75
CA LEU A 212 12.62 -2.20 -3.32
C LEU A 212 11.98 -1.32 -4.39
N ILE A 213 11.76 -0.03 -4.10
CA ILE A 213 11.28 0.94 -5.10
C ILE A 213 12.23 1.00 -6.31
N LYS A 214 13.54 1.08 -6.08
CA LYS A 214 14.53 1.11 -7.18
C LYS A 214 14.47 -0.14 -8.05
N ALA A 215 14.22 -1.32 -7.47
CA ALA A 215 14.05 -2.55 -8.22
C ALA A 215 12.80 -2.51 -9.10
N ALA A 216 11.66 -2.09 -8.53
CA ALA A 216 10.40 -1.93 -9.28
C ALA A 216 10.55 -0.94 -10.45
N LEU A 217 11.17 0.22 -10.22
CA LEU A 217 11.40 1.22 -11.27
C LEU A 217 12.33 0.73 -12.37
N LYS A 218 13.32 -0.11 -12.05
CA LYS A 218 14.19 -0.73 -13.07
C LYS A 218 13.39 -1.69 -13.95
N GLU A 219 12.51 -2.48 -13.36
CA GLU A 219 11.65 -3.39 -14.13
C GLU A 219 10.60 -2.61 -14.94
N ALA A 220 10.02 -1.55 -14.39
CA ALA A 220 9.13 -0.63 -15.10
C ALA A 220 9.82 -0.01 -16.33
N ALA A 221 11.06 0.49 -16.16
CA ALA A 221 11.85 1.05 -17.26
C ALA A 221 12.17 -0.01 -18.33
N LYS A 222 12.52 -1.23 -17.92
CA LYS A 222 12.79 -2.35 -18.83
C LYS A 222 11.54 -2.74 -19.65
N LYS A 223 10.36 -2.81 -19.03
CA LYS A 223 9.08 -3.08 -19.71
C LYS A 223 8.72 -2.02 -20.76
N ARG A 224 9.31 -0.82 -20.66
CA ARG A 224 9.14 0.31 -21.59
C ARG A 224 10.37 0.57 -22.45
N GLU A 225 11.30 -0.38 -22.49
CA GLU A 225 12.52 -0.34 -23.30
C GLU A 225 13.34 0.94 -23.12
N MET A 226 13.37 1.47 -21.88
CA MET A 226 14.08 2.70 -21.56
C MET A 226 15.07 2.53 -20.41
N ARG A 227 16.00 3.48 -20.26
CA ARG A 227 16.94 3.46 -19.13
C ARG A 227 16.25 3.95 -17.87
N TYR A 228 16.59 3.33 -16.73
CA TYR A 228 16.16 3.81 -15.41
C TYR A 228 16.52 5.29 -15.16
N SER A 229 17.67 5.74 -15.68
CA SER A 229 18.10 7.15 -15.59
C SER A 229 17.14 8.11 -16.29
N ASP A 230 16.50 7.65 -17.37
CA ASP A 230 15.60 8.48 -18.17
C ASP A 230 14.23 8.50 -17.50
N LEU A 231 13.74 7.34 -17.01
CA LEU A 231 12.51 7.26 -16.22
C LEU A 231 12.55 8.18 -14.99
N ARG A 232 13.70 8.27 -14.32
CA ARG A 232 13.87 9.12 -13.12
C ARG A 232 13.66 10.61 -13.41
N LYS A 233 13.94 11.07 -14.64
CA LYS A 233 13.80 12.47 -15.06
C LYS A 233 12.38 12.84 -15.49
N ILE A 234 11.47 11.86 -15.63
CA ILE A 234 10.10 12.12 -16.02
C ILE A 234 9.33 12.70 -14.83
N ASP A 235 8.66 13.82 -15.09
CA ASP A 235 7.81 14.50 -14.12
C ASP A 235 6.53 13.71 -13.80
N ARG A 236 6.00 13.95 -12.60
CA ARG A 236 4.72 13.39 -12.14
C ARG A 236 3.58 13.70 -13.12
N GLY A 237 2.55 12.86 -13.13
CA GLY A 237 1.45 12.90 -14.10
C GLY A 237 1.81 12.16 -15.39
N VAL A 238 2.88 12.58 -16.08
CA VAL A 238 3.39 11.83 -17.26
C VAL A 238 4.00 10.51 -16.82
N ARG A 239 4.70 10.50 -15.69
CA ARG A 239 5.32 9.31 -15.08
C ARG A 239 4.33 8.17 -14.80
N ARG A 240 3.03 8.45 -14.60
CA ARG A 240 1.98 7.44 -14.39
C ARG A 240 1.87 6.43 -15.54
N HIS A 241 2.28 6.78 -16.76
CA HIS A 241 2.25 5.84 -17.89
C HIS A 241 3.26 4.68 -17.78
N PHE A 242 4.22 4.81 -16.86
CA PHE A 242 5.33 3.88 -16.67
C PHE A 242 5.18 3.03 -15.40
N HIS A 243 4.73 3.65 -14.31
CA HIS A 243 4.44 3.00 -13.03
C HIS A 243 3.43 3.85 -12.23
N ASP A 244 2.74 3.26 -11.26
CA ASP A 244 1.88 4.00 -10.32
C ASP A 244 2.69 4.62 -9.16
N ASP A 245 2.05 5.35 -8.26
CA ASP A 245 2.66 5.68 -6.97
C ASP A 245 3.11 4.38 -6.28
N ILE A 246 4.26 4.41 -5.61
CA ILE A 246 4.77 3.24 -4.90
C ILE A 246 5.10 3.64 -3.48
N THR A 247 4.40 3.02 -2.53
CA THR A 247 4.73 3.10 -1.11
C THR A 247 5.20 1.74 -0.62
N VAL A 248 6.31 1.72 0.12
CA VAL A 248 6.90 0.51 0.72
C VAL A 248 7.25 0.76 2.17
N VAL A 249 6.84 -0.14 3.04
CA VAL A 249 7.26 -0.23 4.44
C VAL A 249 7.80 -1.63 4.70
N VAL A 250 9.03 -1.72 5.18
CA VAL A 250 9.62 -2.98 5.65
C VAL A 250 9.75 -2.92 7.16
N VAL A 251 9.10 -3.84 7.87
CA VAL A 251 9.15 -3.97 9.33
C VAL A 251 9.98 -5.19 9.68
N PHE A 252 11.09 -5.01 10.38
CA PHE A 252 11.92 -6.09 10.89
C PHE A 252 11.43 -6.54 12.25
N ILE A 253 11.40 -7.86 12.43
CA ILE A 253 10.97 -8.53 13.66
C ILE A 253 12.22 -8.94 14.43
N ASP A 254 12.32 -8.56 15.70
CA ASP A 254 13.34 -9.08 16.61
C ASP A 254 12.71 -10.09 17.57
N PRO A 255 13.00 -11.40 17.42
CA PRO A 255 12.48 -12.45 18.31
C PRO A 255 12.86 -12.25 19.78
N ASN A 256 13.98 -11.59 20.06
CA ASN A 256 14.44 -11.36 21.42
C ASN A 256 13.62 -10.27 22.13
N LEU A 257 13.19 -9.25 21.38
CA LEU A 257 12.35 -8.16 21.90
C LEU A 257 10.89 -8.58 22.11
N ILE A 258 10.42 -9.61 21.41
CA ILE A 258 9.06 -10.15 21.60
C ILE A 258 8.92 -10.87 22.94
N ASN A 259 9.98 -11.55 23.39
CA ASN A 259 9.95 -12.36 24.62
C ASN A 259 10.46 -11.62 25.86
N GLY A 260 11.13 -10.48 25.70
CA GLY A 260 11.64 -9.66 26.79
C GLY A 260 10.60 -8.68 27.33
N GLY A 261 10.05 -8.95 28.52
CA GLY A 261 8.97 -8.17 29.15
C GLY A 261 9.31 -6.76 29.65
N SER A 262 10.26 -6.05 29.03
CA SER A 262 10.57 -4.66 29.36
C SER A 262 10.73 -3.84 28.09
N SER A 263 9.73 -3.03 27.76
CA SER A 263 9.85 -2.01 26.70
C SER A 263 9.55 -0.64 27.29
N SER A 264 10.51 0.27 27.22
CA SER A 264 10.24 1.71 27.33
C SER A 264 9.33 2.12 26.16
N TYR A 265 8.18 2.69 26.48
CA TYR A 265 7.20 3.15 25.49
C TYR A 265 7.73 4.40 24.78
N PHE A 266 7.96 4.30 23.48
CA PHE A 266 8.14 5.48 22.63
C PHE A 266 7.04 5.50 21.57
N PRO A 267 6.01 6.35 21.72
CA PRO A 267 5.03 6.55 20.67
C PRO A 267 5.76 7.12 19.44
N LEU A 268 5.68 6.42 18.31
CA LEU A 268 6.22 6.88 17.04
C LEU A 268 5.06 7.24 16.11
N SER A 269 5.16 8.35 15.41
CA SER A 269 4.28 8.67 14.28
C SER A 269 5.09 9.25 13.14
N ILE A 270 5.24 8.51 12.04
CA ILE A 270 5.94 8.97 10.83
C ILE A 270 4.97 9.01 9.66
N LYS A 271 4.87 10.19 9.02
CA LYS A 271 4.13 10.39 7.77
C LYS A 271 5.10 10.37 6.59
N GLY A 272 4.91 9.44 5.66
CA GLY A 272 5.64 9.38 4.40
C GLY A 272 4.97 10.20 3.29
N GLY A 273 5.74 10.57 2.27
CA GLY A 273 5.21 11.26 1.08
C GLY A 273 4.99 12.77 1.25
N ARG A 274 5.54 13.40 2.30
CA ARG A 274 5.62 14.86 2.39
C ARG A 274 6.75 15.37 1.50
N PHE A 275 6.42 15.73 0.27
CA PHE A 275 7.30 16.53 -0.57
C PHE A 275 7.17 17.99 -0.13
N ALA A 276 8.31 18.71 -0.08
CA ALA A 276 8.27 20.15 0.15
C ALA A 276 7.30 20.76 -0.87
N ALA A 277 6.40 21.63 -0.40
CA ALA A 277 5.59 22.43 -1.31
C ALA A 277 6.56 23.28 -2.14
N GLY A 278 6.85 22.83 -3.36
CA GLY A 278 7.47 23.67 -4.35
C GLY A 278 6.61 24.93 -4.45
N ALA A 279 7.25 26.08 -4.28
CA ALA A 279 6.69 27.40 -4.45
C ALA A 279 5.68 27.42 -5.61
N GLY A 280 4.57 28.09 -5.37
CA GLY A 280 3.41 28.12 -6.25
C GLY A 280 3.80 28.27 -7.72
N VAL A 281 3.06 27.56 -8.56
CA VAL A 281 2.92 27.92 -9.96
C VAL A 281 1.43 28.31 -10.09
N PRO A 282 1.14 29.48 -10.69
CA PRO A 282 -0.11 30.23 -10.58
C PRO A 282 -1.38 29.44 -10.92
#